data_AF-A0A517L755-F1
#
_entry.id   AF-A0A517L755-F1
#
_cell.length_a   1.000
_cell.length_b   1.000
_cell.length_c   1.000
_cell.angle_alpha   90.00
_cell.angle_beta   90.00
_cell.angle_gamma   90.00
#
_symmetry.space_group_name_H-M   'P 1'
#
loop_
_entity.id
_entity.type
_entity.pdbx_description
1 polymer ?
#
loop_
_entity_poly.entity_id
_entity_poly.type
_entity_poly.pdbx_seq_one_letter_code
_entity_poly.pdbx_strand_id
1 'polypeptide(L)'
;MRLRIPCRLLAQLQNTVSAKKFHRSAIKPGPSLVYDREPRQQRVVHSSVMVGDYAHSTSNGTSSNTTYTPTALKRWSCDDDHPLPPVSQIKAIHIYDFDNTLFASPLPNKHLWDQASIGTLMNEKTLVNGGWFHDNGILGTTGEGIEKEEPKAWEGWWNENVAKLCELSHEQTDAFSVLLTGRGEMRFADLIKRMLKSKGLSFDMICLKPATGPANQTFRSTMNFKQVLLTDIVNTYHEAEEIKIYEDRPGHVTQFRDFFSDFNRDLMGPNPRSQRRTITCDVIEIATKATSLDPVAEIAEVQRMINDHNTVYKSGNAPPRTSPLQLESKTINASYLVKPNDVERLAALIPAIAKSNPSVRVLANSIRITVGPASQQILQSLGGIGKRVRFRVTGLGVLENRLWAASVEPVPPNEKIQVLDRPPAVVLGMHQKSNFKELTHIQQWIPIPAAQAIEFETTVGEKVNVSIVSENRAFNHVGQNNRKRPHDNDGAQQDFVGNSSGPAPQSSNKRGNSSANYRGGNQSRGRGRDRRDEGGRGARGRGGHQRGGGGNGNYGRGGRGGRGGGQQQQQQHHRQSGDDFGTQRSGYTDYDAAGGRNDGGSGMYNAY
;
A
#
# COMPACT_ATOMS: atom_id res chain seq x y z
N MET A 1 -7.08 -19.88 23.03
CA MET A 1 -6.42 -18.57 23.22
C MET A 1 -7.50 -17.49 23.11
N ARG A 2 -7.72 -16.63 24.12
CA ARG A 2 -8.78 -15.60 24.07
C ARG A 2 -8.35 -14.46 23.14
N LEU A 3 -9.13 -14.17 22.09
CA LEU A 3 -9.01 -12.95 21.29
C LEU A 3 -9.01 -11.74 22.23
N ARG A 4 -7.84 -11.10 22.45
CA ARG A 4 -7.76 -9.82 23.16
C ARG A 4 -7.96 -8.70 22.15
N ILE A 5 -9.20 -8.51 21.70
CA ILE A 5 -9.55 -7.28 20.99
C ILE A 5 -9.51 -6.15 22.03
N PRO A 6 -8.81 -5.03 21.78
CA PRO A 6 -8.78 -3.90 22.71
C PRO A 6 -10.21 -3.50 23.11
N CYS A 7 -10.51 -3.42 24.41
CA CYS A 7 -11.88 -3.19 24.90
C CYS A 7 -12.51 -1.88 24.35
N ARG A 8 -11.69 -0.88 24.01
CA ARG A 8 -12.14 0.37 23.38
C ARG A 8 -12.64 0.17 21.93
N LEU A 9 -12.02 -0.77 21.20
CA LEU A 9 -12.39 -1.11 19.83
C LEU A 9 -13.74 -1.84 19.79
N LEU A 10 -13.97 -2.77 20.73
CA LEU A 10 -15.24 -3.48 20.89
C LEU A 10 -16.43 -2.52 21.16
N ALA A 11 -16.25 -1.50 21.99
CA ALA A 11 -17.30 -0.53 22.31
C ALA A 11 -17.67 0.37 21.10
N GLN A 12 -16.73 0.64 20.20
CA GLN A 12 -17.00 1.39 18.97
C GLN A 12 -17.65 0.51 17.90
N LEU A 13 -17.21 -0.74 17.77
CA LEU A 13 -17.78 -1.72 16.84
C LEU A 13 -19.26 -2.03 17.14
N GLN A 14 -19.65 -1.96 18.41
CA GLN A 14 -21.06 -2.06 18.84
C GLN A 14 -21.94 -0.88 18.38
N ASN A 15 -21.35 0.28 18.07
CA ASN A 15 -22.09 1.45 17.57
C ASN A 15 -22.19 1.48 16.03
N THR A 16 -21.37 0.71 15.33
CA THR A 16 -21.43 0.55 13.86
C THR A 16 -22.27 -0.64 13.40
N VAL A 17 -22.46 -1.67 14.24
CA VAL A 17 -23.24 -2.86 13.88
C VAL A 17 -24.68 -2.73 14.40
N SER A 18 -25.61 -2.45 13.49
CA SER A 18 -27.05 -2.58 13.76
C SER A 18 -27.43 -4.06 13.86
N ALA A 19 -27.88 -4.46 15.06
CA ALA A 19 -28.75 -5.60 15.38
C ALA A 19 -28.57 -6.92 14.59
N LYS A 20 -27.71 -7.82 15.08
CA LYS A 20 -28.01 -9.28 15.11
C LYS A 20 -27.68 -9.82 16.51
N LYS A 21 -28.71 -10.29 17.21
CA LYS A 21 -28.62 -10.92 18.54
C LYS A 21 -27.71 -12.15 18.47
N PHE A 22 -26.55 -12.11 19.10
CA PHE A 22 -25.79 -13.33 19.42
C PHE A 22 -26.32 -13.90 20.74
N HIS A 23 -27.04 -15.02 20.65
CA HIS A 23 -27.32 -15.88 21.80
C HIS A 23 -26.03 -16.60 22.21
N ARG A 24 -25.64 -16.47 23.48
CA ARG A 24 -24.59 -17.29 24.09
C ARG A 24 -25.18 -18.67 24.38
N SER A 25 -24.81 -19.69 23.61
CA SER A 25 -24.92 -21.08 24.05
C SER A 25 -23.53 -21.59 24.46
N ALA A 26 -23.45 -22.12 25.67
CA ALA A 26 -22.25 -22.68 26.25
C ALA A 26 -22.02 -24.10 25.71
N ILE A 27 -20.88 -24.34 25.07
CA ILE A 27 -20.44 -25.68 24.66
C ILE A 27 -19.49 -26.21 25.74
N LYS A 28 -19.88 -27.34 26.36
CA LYS A 28 -19.03 -28.13 27.27
C LYS A 28 -18.04 -28.98 26.46
N PRO A 29 -16.81 -29.22 26.95
CA PRO A 29 -15.84 -30.07 26.27
C PRO A 29 -16.13 -31.56 26.50
N GLY A 30 -16.18 -32.34 25.42
CA GLY A 30 -16.17 -33.80 25.43
C GLY A 30 -14.74 -34.39 25.41
N PRO A 31 -14.57 -35.69 25.71
CA PRO A 31 -13.31 -36.25 26.17
C PRO A 31 -12.33 -36.60 25.04
N SER A 32 -11.06 -36.56 25.44
CA SER A 32 -9.86 -36.83 24.66
C SER A 32 -9.79 -38.28 24.18
N LEU A 33 -9.55 -38.47 22.87
CA LEU A 33 -9.12 -39.76 22.32
C LEU A 33 -7.61 -39.71 22.02
N VAL A 34 -6.92 -40.61 22.71
CA VAL A 34 -5.51 -40.94 22.57
C VAL A 34 -5.32 -41.71 21.26
N TYR A 35 -4.30 -41.33 20.48
CA TYR A 35 -3.78 -42.19 19.42
C TYR A 35 -2.26 -42.33 19.55
N ASP A 36 -1.85 -43.59 19.47
CA ASP A 36 -0.50 -44.11 19.67
C ASP A 36 0.54 -43.60 18.68
N ARG A 37 1.76 -43.50 19.19
CA ARG A 37 3.02 -43.26 18.46
C ARG A 37 3.58 -44.58 17.94
N GLU A 38 4.29 -44.53 16.81
CA GLU A 38 5.43 -45.40 16.42
C GLU A 38 6.02 -44.84 15.07
N PRO A 39 7.27 -45.16 14.65
CA PRO A 39 8.40 -44.26 14.85
C PRO A 39 9.07 -43.70 13.57
N ARG A 40 9.91 -42.69 13.82
CA ARG A 40 10.74 -41.93 12.86
C ARG A 40 11.86 -42.76 12.24
N GLN A 41 12.07 -42.59 10.92
CA GLN A 41 13.38 -42.81 10.29
C GLN A 41 14.02 -41.46 9.92
N GLN A 42 15.26 -41.28 10.38
CA GLN A 42 16.11 -40.13 10.15
C GLN A 42 16.75 -40.21 8.75
N ARG A 43 16.80 -39.10 8.02
CA ARG A 43 17.77 -38.91 6.95
C ARG A 43 18.47 -37.56 7.10
N VAL A 44 19.78 -37.65 7.30
CA VAL A 44 20.76 -36.57 7.43
C VAL A 44 20.91 -35.87 6.08
N VAL A 45 20.87 -34.54 6.05
CA VAL A 45 21.31 -33.75 4.89
C VAL A 45 22.36 -32.76 5.35
N HIS A 46 23.55 -32.89 4.77
CA HIS A 46 24.69 -32.01 4.98
C HIS A 46 24.41 -30.62 4.40
N SER A 47 24.70 -29.59 5.20
CA SER A 47 24.75 -28.20 4.79
C SER A 47 26.07 -27.90 4.08
N SER A 48 26.02 -27.27 2.91
CA SER A 48 27.15 -26.50 2.39
C SER A 48 26.66 -25.14 1.90
N VAL A 49 27.22 -24.10 2.49
CA VAL A 49 26.95 -22.68 2.20
C VAL A 49 27.87 -22.27 1.06
N MET A 50 27.31 -21.68 0.01
CA MET A 50 28.08 -20.94 -0.99
C MET A 50 27.40 -19.59 -1.26
N VAL A 51 28.17 -18.53 -1.00
CA VAL A 51 27.89 -17.13 -1.29
C VAL A 51 28.03 -16.89 -2.79
N GLY A 52 27.14 -16.11 -3.40
CA GLY A 52 27.16 -15.83 -4.83
C GLY A 52 26.87 -14.36 -5.14
N ASP A 53 27.94 -13.64 -5.46
CA ASP A 53 27.96 -12.33 -6.10
C ASP A 53 27.44 -12.38 -7.54
N TYR A 54 27.05 -11.21 -8.02
CA TYR A 54 26.56 -10.90 -9.37
C TYR A 54 27.52 -11.34 -10.49
N ALA A 55 27.04 -12.14 -11.45
CA ALA A 55 27.61 -12.21 -12.80
C ALA A 55 26.59 -12.78 -13.81
N HIS A 56 26.57 -12.19 -15.00
CA HIS A 56 25.90 -12.69 -16.21
C HIS A 56 26.23 -14.17 -16.45
N SER A 57 25.22 -15.05 -16.48
CA SER A 57 25.40 -16.42 -16.95
C SER A 57 25.08 -16.52 -18.44
N THR A 58 26.13 -16.57 -19.25
CA THR A 58 26.14 -17.35 -20.49
C THR A 58 26.29 -18.82 -20.10
N SER A 59 25.27 -19.65 -20.33
CA SER A 59 25.32 -21.09 -20.08
C SER A 59 25.58 -21.85 -21.39
N ASN A 60 26.74 -22.50 -21.48
CA ASN A 60 26.96 -23.62 -22.40
C ASN A 60 26.60 -24.93 -21.69
N GLY A 61 25.84 -25.80 -22.37
CA GLY A 61 25.92 -27.25 -22.12
C GLY A 61 24.71 -28.01 -21.58
N THR A 62 23.49 -27.71 -22.04
CA THR A 62 22.45 -28.68 -22.49
C THR A 62 21.22 -27.85 -22.84
N SER A 63 20.95 -27.68 -24.13
CA SER A 63 19.69 -27.15 -24.61
C SER A 63 18.57 -28.10 -24.17
N SER A 64 17.94 -27.82 -23.03
CA SER A 64 16.60 -28.36 -22.78
C SER A 64 15.71 -27.75 -23.86
N ASN A 65 15.45 -28.49 -24.93
CA ASN A 65 14.39 -28.13 -25.87
C ASN A 65 13.08 -28.14 -25.07
N THR A 66 12.70 -26.98 -24.54
CA THR A 66 11.41 -26.80 -23.87
C THR A 66 10.35 -27.10 -24.91
N THR A 67 9.74 -28.28 -24.81
CA THR A 67 8.78 -28.74 -25.82
C THR A 67 7.43 -28.15 -25.48
N TYR A 68 7.02 -27.12 -26.20
CA TYR A 68 5.71 -26.47 -26.06
C TYR A 68 4.61 -27.43 -26.54
N THR A 69 3.93 -28.06 -25.59
CA THR A 69 2.85 -29.03 -25.85
C THR A 69 1.71 -28.81 -24.87
N PRO A 70 0.46 -29.14 -25.24
CA PRO A 70 -0.66 -29.06 -24.31
C PRO A 70 -0.42 -29.87 -23.01
N THR A 71 0.23 -31.02 -23.11
CA THR A 71 0.60 -31.85 -21.94
C THR A 71 1.58 -31.15 -20.99
N ALA A 72 2.60 -30.47 -21.53
CA ALA A 72 3.54 -29.70 -20.71
C ALA A 72 2.86 -28.47 -20.12
N LEU A 73 2.02 -27.79 -20.90
CA LEU A 73 1.28 -26.60 -20.48
C LEU A 73 0.30 -26.90 -19.35
N LYS A 74 -0.40 -28.05 -19.38
CA LYS A 74 -1.37 -28.45 -18.35
C LYS A 74 -0.78 -28.45 -16.93
N ARG A 75 0.54 -28.67 -16.77
CA ARG A 75 1.24 -28.66 -15.47
C ARG A 75 1.21 -27.32 -14.73
N TRP A 76 0.84 -26.24 -15.43
CA TRP A 76 0.63 -24.93 -14.82
C TRP A 76 -0.76 -24.74 -14.22
N SER A 77 -1.73 -25.58 -14.60
CA SER A 77 -3.11 -25.52 -14.12
C SER A 77 -3.23 -26.30 -12.81
N CYS A 78 -3.94 -25.74 -11.82
CA CYS A 78 -4.33 -26.47 -10.61
C CYS A 78 -5.70 -27.18 -10.73
N ASP A 79 -6.25 -27.20 -11.94
CA ASP A 79 -7.43 -27.95 -12.34
C ASP A 79 -7.05 -29.08 -13.30
N ASP A 80 -7.39 -30.31 -12.92
CA ASP A 80 -7.03 -31.56 -13.59
C ASP A 80 -8.21 -32.20 -14.33
N ASP A 81 -9.41 -31.60 -14.25
CA ASP A 81 -10.65 -32.29 -14.62
C ASP A 81 -10.83 -32.50 -16.14
N HIS A 82 -10.11 -31.73 -16.98
CA HIS A 82 -10.29 -31.76 -18.43
C HIS A 82 -8.95 -31.69 -19.22
N PRO A 83 -8.82 -32.44 -20.33
CA PRO A 83 -7.71 -32.28 -21.26
C PRO A 83 -7.77 -30.90 -21.93
N LEU A 84 -6.61 -30.32 -22.23
CA LEU A 84 -6.56 -29.06 -22.96
C LEU A 84 -6.97 -29.25 -24.44
N PRO A 85 -7.61 -28.26 -25.07
CA PRO A 85 -8.05 -28.36 -26.46
C PRO A 85 -6.87 -28.52 -27.43
N PRO A 86 -7.09 -29.18 -28.59
CA PRO A 86 -6.08 -29.34 -29.63
C PRO A 86 -5.54 -28.00 -30.12
N VAL A 87 -4.22 -27.96 -30.41
CA VAL A 87 -3.55 -26.73 -30.85
C VAL A 87 -4.18 -26.12 -32.12
N SER A 88 -4.57 -26.97 -33.08
CA SER A 88 -5.15 -26.55 -34.35
C SER A 88 -6.57 -25.94 -34.22
N GLN A 89 -7.24 -26.17 -33.10
CA GLN A 89 -8.59 -25.66 -32.84
C GLN A 89 -8.56 -24.20 -32.37
N ILE A 90 -7.50 -23.78 -31.68
CA ILE A 90 -7.47 -22.51 -30.97
C ILE A 90 -6.96 -21.39 -31.87
N LYS A 91 -7.77 -20.33 -32.01
CA LYS A 91 -7.49 -19.10 -32.75
C LYS A 91 -7.42 -17.86 -31.85
N ALA A 92 -8.09 -17.88 -30.69
CA ALA A 92 -8.06 -16.78 -29.73
C ALA A 92 -7.62 -17.27 -28.33
N ILE A 93 -6.89 -16.44 -27.59
CA ILE A 93 -6.50 -16.70 -26.20
C ILE A 93 -7.07 -15.60 -25.31
N HIS A 94 -7.84 -15.95 -24.28
CA HIS A 94 -8.42 -15.00 -23.33
C HIS A 94 -7.86 -15.25 -21.93
N ILE A 95 -7.21 -14.24 -21.37
CA ILE A 95 -6.58 -14.28 -20.05
C ILE A 95 -7.33 -13.35 -19.11
N TYR A 96 -7.83 -13.88 -18.00
CA TYR A 96 -8.56 -13.14 -16.99
C TYR A 96 -7.74 -13.10 -15.70
N ASP A 97 -7.36 -11.92 -15.23
CA ASP A 97 -6.88 -11.78 -13.86
C ASP A 97 -8.03 -12.00 -12.85
N PHE A 98 -7.69 -12.49 -11.66
CA PHE A 98 -8.69 -12.76 -10.62
C PHE A 98 -8.97 -11.53 -9.75
N ASP A 99 -7.93 -10.99 -9.11
CA ASP A 99 -8.10 -10.01 -8.03
C ASP A 99 -8.45 -8.65 -8.61
N ASN A 100 -9.58 -8.09 -8.18
CA ASN A 100 -10.10 -6.79 -8.62
C ASN A 100 -10.39 -6.66 -10.13
N THR A 101 -10.18 -7.73 -10.89
CA THR A 101 -10.55 -7.87 -12.31
C THR A 101 -11.85 -8.66 -12.43
N LEU A 102 -11.81 -9.97 -12.14
CA LEU A 102 -12.97 -10.85 -12.15
C LEU A 102 -13.73 -10.82 -10.82
N PHE A 103 -13.01 -10.78 -9.70
CA PHE A 103 -13.56 -10.82 -8.34
C PHE A 103 -13.10 -9.60 -7.53
N ALA A 104 -14.02 -8.92 -6.84
CA ALA A 104 -13.75 -7.73 -6.04
C ALA A 104 -13.07 -8.06 -4.70
N SER A 105 -11.88 -8.64 -4.76
CA SER A 105 -11.08 -9.01 -3.59
C SER A 105 -10.87 -7.81 -2.65
N PRO A 106 -11.15 -7.96 -1.34
CA PRO A 106 -11.12 -6.84 -0.41
C PRO A 106 -9.71 -6.26 -0.30
N LEU A 107 -9.62 -4.94 -0.17
CA LEU A 107 -8.41 -4.20 0.18
C LEU A 107 -8.43 -3.82 1.67
N PRO A 108 -7.26 -3.60 2.30
CA PRO A 108 -7.20 -3.07 3.66
C PRO A 108 -7.99 -1.76 3.78
N ASN A 109 -8.83 -1.67 4.81
CA ASN A 109 -9.69 -0.53 5.04
C ASN A 109 -8.88 0.70 5.46
N LYS A 110 -8.78 1.67 4.54
CA LYS A 110 -8.04 2.94 4.74
C LYS A 110 -8.61 3.85 5.83
N HIS A 111 -9.83 3.57 6.29
CA HIS A 111 -10.45 4.28 7.42
C HIS A 111 -10.17 3.63 8.77
N LEU A 112 -9.70 2.37 8.76
CA LEU A 112 -9.44 1.57 9.95
C LEU A 112 -7.96 1.53 10.32
N TRP A 113 -7.10 1.42 9.30
CA TRP A 113 -5.66 1.25 9.47
C TRP A 113 -4.88 2.52 9.14
N ASP A 114 -3.79 2.76 9.88
CA ASP A 114 -2.81 3.75 9.45
C ASP A 114 -2.02 3.30 8.22
N GLN A 115 -1.39 4.26 7.54
CA GLN A 115 -0.68 4.00 6.28
C GLN A 115 0.49 3.02 6.45
N ALA A 116 1.16 3.04 7.61
CA ALA A 116 2.28 2.14 7.91
C ALA A 116 1.79 0.69 8.08
N SER A 117 0.63 0.50 8.68
CA SER A 117 -0.02 -0.79 8.88
C SER A 117 -0.56 -1.33 7.56
N ILE A 118 -1.13 -0.47 6.70
CA ILE A 118 -1.47 -0.85 5.33
C ILE A 118 -0.21 -1.34 4.60
N GLY A 119 0.90 -0.60 4.69
CA GLY A 119 2.18 -1.05 4.10
C GLY A 119 2.66 -2.39 4.65
N THR A 120 2.48 -2.62 5.95
CA THR A 120 2.80 -3.89 6.63
C THR A 120 1.94 -5.03 6.12
N LEU A 121 0.63 -4.82 6.01
CA LEU A 121 -0.33 -5.81 5.53
C LEU A 121 -0.09 -6.13 4.05
N MET A 122 0.17 -5.13 3.22
CA MET A 122 0.33 -5.33 1.78
C MET A 122 1.65 -6.01 1.41
N ASN A 123 2.68 -5.91 2.27
CA ASN A 123 3.99 -6.48 1.99
C ASN A 123 4.09 -7.95 2.43
N GLU A 124 4.28 -8.84 1.45
CA GLU A 124 4.46 -10.28 1.63
C GLU A 124 5.49 -10.66 2.72
N LYS A 125 6.56 -9.86 2.86
CA LYS A 125 7.73 -10.21 3.69
C LYS A 125 7.65 -9.73 5.12
N THR A 126 6.68 -8.86 5.47
CA THR A 126 6.64 -8.26 6.81
C THR A 126 6.10 -9.25 7.84
N LEU A 127 5.08 -10.02 7.46
CA LEU A 127 4.53 -11.09 8.27
C LEU A 127 5.14 -12.42 7.84
N VAL A 128 5.55 -13.26 8.80
CA VAL A 128 6.21 -14.56 8.50
C VAL A 128 5.30 -15.47 7.69
N ASN A 129 3.99 -15.38 7.89
CA ASN A 129 2.98 -16.13 7.17
C ASN A 129 2.50 -15.44 5.89
N GLY A 130 3.10 -14.33 5.45
CA GLY A 130 2.70 -13.61 4.24
C GLY A 130 1.78 -12.42 4.50
N GLY A 131 1.68 -11.55 3.50
CA GLY A 131 0.83 -10.35 3.52
C GLY A 131 -0.63 -10.64 3.16
N TRP A 132 -1.40 -9.57 2.97
CA TRP A 132 -2.85 -9.53 2.73
C TRP A 132 -3.31 -10.44 1.59
N PHE A 133 -2.61 -10.39 0.44
CA PHE A 133 -2.93 -11.24 -0.72
C PHE A 133 -2.39 -12.67 -0.62
N HIS A 134 -1.61 -12.99 0.42
CA HIS A 134 -0.98 -14.29 0.62
C HIS A 134 -1.67 -15.12 1.72
N ASP A 135 -2.64 -14.53 2.41
CA ASP A 135 -3.45 -15.19 3.42
C ASP A 135 -4.85 -15.49 2.86
N ASN A 136 -5.20 -16.78 2.83
CA ASN A 136 -6.48 -17.23 2.28
C ASN A 136 -7.68 -16.94 3.20
N GLY A 137 -7.44 -16.70 4.49
CA GLY A 137 -8.47 -16.28 5.44
C GLY A 137 -9.04 -14.91 5.09
N ILE A 138 -8.22 -14.00 4.54
CA ILE A 138 -8.69 -12.69 4.06
C ILE A 138 -9.70 -12.87 2.91
N LEU A 139 -9.36 -13.66 1.89
CA LEU A 139 -10.28 -13.93 0.79
C LEU A 139 -11.52 -14.70 1.28
N GLY A 140 -11.34 -15.71 2.13
CA GLY A 140 -12.42 -16.52 2.71
C GLY A 140 -13.37 -15.75 3.63
N THR A 141 -12.94 -14.62 4.19
CA THR A 141 -13.76 -13.74 5.05
C THR A 141 -14.54 -12.70 4.25
N THR A 142 -14.36 -12.67 2.92
CA THR A 142 -15.12 -11.77 2.03
C THR A 142 -16.63 -11.93 2.25
N GLY A 143 -17.38 -10.82 2.19
CA GLY A 143 -18.82 -10.80 2.50
C GLY A 143 -19.10 -11.10 3.98
N GLU A 144 -20.03 -12.02 4.24
CA GLU A 144 -20.29 -12.56 5.58
C GLU A 144 -19.45 -13.80 5.92
N GLY A 145 -18.43 -14.12 5.10
CA GLY A 145 -17.55 -15.28 5.23
C GLY A 145 -18.01 -16.51 4.43
N ILE A 146 -17.07 -17.43 4.20
CA ILE A 146 -17.21 -18.57 3.27
C ILE A 146 -18.51 -19.38 3.46
N GLU A 147 -18.88 -19.69 4.71
CA GLU A 147 -20.06 -20.53 5.00
C GLU A 147 -21.38 -19.93 4.49
N LYS A 148 -21.46 -18.60 4.43
CA LYS A 148 -22.66 -17.87 4.01
C LYS A 148 -22.59 -17.40 2.57
N GLU A 149 -21.40 -17.05 2.10
CA GLU A 149 -21.21 -16.54 0.74
C GLU A 149 -21.13 -17.64 -0.30
N GLU A 150 -20.59 -18.81 0.03
CA GLU A 150 -20.46 -19.89 -0.94
C GLU A 150 -21.81 -20.38 -1.48
N PRO A 151 -22.88 -20.60 -0.68
CA PRO A 151 -24.18 -20.96 -1.23
C PRO A 151 -24.83 -19.86 -2.08
N LYS A 152 -24.39 -18.60 -1.92
CA LYS A 152 -24.84 -17.44 -2.70
C LYS A 152 -23.90 -17.14 -3.87
N ALA A 153 -22.90 -17.98 -4.10
CA ALA A 153 -21.84 -17.72 -5.07
C ALA A 153 -21.20 -16.33 -4.92
N TRP A 154 -21.03 -15.82 -3.70
CA TRP A 154 -20.50 -14.46 -3.45
C TRP A 154 -21.19 -13.37 -4.30
N GLU A 155 -22.52 -13.43 -4.39
CA GLU A 155 -23.32 -12.45 -5.12
C GLU A 155 -22.94 -11.00 -4.77
N GLY A 156 -22.76 -10.16 -5.79
CA GLY A 156 -22.35 -8.76 -5.65
C GLY A 156 -20.85 -8.51 -5.50
N TRP A 157 -20.03 -9.56 -5.38
CA TRP A 157 -18.57 -9.47 -5.36
C TRP A 157 -17.92 -9.77 -6.71
N TRP A 158 -18.65 -10.35 -7.67
CA TRP A 158 -18.15 -10.55 -9.02
C TRP A 158 -18.29 -9.29 -9.86
N ASN A 159 -17.33 -9.08 -10.76
CA ASN A 159 -17.52 -8.17 -11.86
C ASN A 159 -18.37 -8.86 -12.93
N GLU A 160 -19.69 -8.65 -12.90
CA GLU A 160 -20.64 -9.38 -13.75
C GLU A 160 -20.38 -9.20 -15.26
N ASN A 161 -19.83 -8.06 -15.67
CA ASN A 161 -19.43 -7.85 -17.07
C ASN A 161 -18.26 -8.76 -17.46
N VAL A 162 -17.25 -8.89 -16.58
CA VAL A 162 -16.10 -9.77 -16.83
C VAL A 162 -16.49 -11.24 -16.69
N ALA A 163 -17.32 -11.59 -15.71
CA ALA A 163 -17.88 -12.93 -15.58
C ALA A 163 -18.64 -13.34 -16.86
N LYS A 164 -19.43 -12.42 -17.44
CA LYS A 164 -20.10 -12.69 -18.71
C LYS A 164 -19.12 -12.89 -19.87
N LEU A 165 -18.01 -12.17 -19.91
CA LEU A 165 -16.95 -12.38 -20.90
C LEU A 165 -16.29 -13.76 -20.73
N CYS A 166 -16.10 -14.22 -19.49
CA CYS A 166 -15.58 -15.58 -19.23
C CYS A 166 -16.54 -16.65 -19.77
N GLU A 167 -17.85 -16.50 -19.54
CA GLU A 167 -18.87 -17.41 -20.10
C GLU A 167 -18.83 -17.43 -21.64
N LEU A 168 -18.83 -16.26 -22.27
CA LEU A 168 -18.76 -16.15 -23.75
C LEU A 168 -17.47 -16.75 -24.31
N SER A 169 -16.35 -16.63 -23.58
CA SER A 169 -15.09 -17.25 -23.97
C SER A 169 -15.14 -18.77 -23.91
N HIS A 170 -15.86 -19.32 -22.93
CA HIS A 170 -16.06 -20.76 -22.80
C HIS A 170 -17.01 -21.31 -23.89
N GLU A 171 -18.00 -20.53 -24.31
CA GLU A 171 -18.90 -20.89 -25.42
C GLU A 171 -18.20 -20.83 -26.78
N GLN A 172 -17.14 -20.02 -26.91
CA GLN A 172 -16.36 -19.88 -28.12
C GLN A 172 -15.41 -21.08 -28.29
N THR A 173 -15.76 -21.99 -29.20
CA THR A 173 -15.04 -23.26 -29.40
C THR A 173 -13.62 -23.11 -29.93
N ASP A 174 -13.26 -21.98 -30.54
CA ASP A 174 -11.91 -21.67 -31.00
C ASP A 174 -11.15 -20.72 -30.05
N ALA A 175 -11.67 -20.46 -28.85
CA ALA A 175 -11.00 -19.69 -27.81
C ALA A 175 -10.40 -20.60 -26.73
N PHE A 176 -9.26 -20.18 -26.20
CA PHE A 176 -8.61 -20.78 -25.05
C PHE A 176 -8.66 -19.82 -23.86
N SER A 177 -9.41 -20.19 -22.83
CA SER A 177 -9.73 -19.35 -21.68
C SER A 177 -8.88 -19.73 -20.45
N VAL A 178 -8.25 -18.73 -19.84
CA VAL A 178 -7.36 -18.94 -18.68
C VAL A 178 -7.68 -17.95 -17.57
N LEU A 179 -7.95 -18.47 -16.37
CA LEU A 179 -7.87 -17.66 -15.15
C LEU A 179 -6.41 -17.60 -14.69
N LEU A 180 -5.87 -16.40 -14.49
CA LEU A 180 -4.47 -16.18 -14.12
C LEU A 180 -4.34 -15.26 -12.91
N THR A 181 -3.85 -15.74 -11.78
CA THR A 181 -3.66 -14.92 -10.57
C THR A 181 -2.27 -15.03 -9.97
N GLY A 182 -1.80 -13.95 -9.35
CA GLY A 182 -0.58 -13.94 -8.54
C GLY A 182 -0.69 -14.66 -7.20
N ARG A 183 -1.90 -15.08 -6.79
CA ARG A 183 -2.12 -15.83 -5.55
C ARG A 183 -1.40 -17.18 -5.57
N GLY A 184 -0.85 -17.57 -4.43
CA GLY A 184 -0.07 -18.79 -4.30
C GLY A 184 -0.93 -20.06 -4.38
N GLU A 185 -0.60 -20.96 -5.30
CA GLU A 185 -1.39 -22.17 -5.60
C GLU A 185 -1.70 -23.00 -4.34
N MET A 186 -0.67 -23.33 -3.57
CA MET A 186 -0.76 -24.16 -2.36
C MET A 186 -1.78 -23.67 -1.32
N ARG A 187 -2.08 -22.37 -1.29
CA ARG A 187 -2.96 -21.77 -0.28
C ARG A 187 -4.35 -21.44 -0.82
N PHE A 188 -4.48 -21.23 -2.13
CA PHE A 188 -5.67 -20.63 -2.73
C PHE A 188 -6.38 -21.53 -3.74
N ALA A 189 -5.74 -22.59 -4.27
CA ALA A 189 -6.33 -23.42 -5.32
C ALA A 189 -7.72 -23.96 -4.93
N ASP A 190 -7.84 -24.54 -3.73
CA ASP A 190 -9.10 -25.11 -3.26
C ASP A 190 -10.20 -24.04 -3.09
N LEU A 191 -9.84 -22.88 -2.54
CA LEU A 191 -10.80 -21.79 -2.32
C LEU A 191 -11.28 -21.19 -3.65
N ILE A 192 -10.35 -20.86 -4.56
CA ILE A 192 -10.70 -20.27 -5.85
C ILE A 192 -11.53 -21.26 -6.68
N LYS A 193 -11.17 -22.55 -6.73
CA LYS A 193 -11.97 -23.57 -7.43
C LYS A 193 -13.40 -23.66 -6.89
N ARG A 194 -13.59 -23.60 -5.56
CA ARG A 194 -14.93 -23.56 -4.94
C ARG A 194 -15.71 -22.29 -5.33
N MET A 195 -15.05 -21.14 -5.33
CA MET A 195 -15.65 -19.87 -5.74
C MET A 195 -16.14 -19.91 -7.19
N LEU A 196 -15.28 -20.36 -8.11
CA LEU A 196 -15.63 -20.51 -9.53
C LEU A 196 -16.76 -21.50 -9.75
N LYS A 197 -16.68 -22.67 -9.10
CA LYS A 197 -17.73 -23.71 -9.17
C LYS A 197 -19.07 -23.19 -8.68
N SER A 198 -19.09 -22.44 -7.57
CA SER A 198 -20.33 -21.87 -7.04
C SER A 198 -20.93 -20.83 -7.99
N LYS A 199 -20.09 -20.00 -8.61
CA LYS A 199 -20.53 -19.02 -9.62
C LYS A 199 -20.92 -19.66 -10.96
N GLY A 200 -20.50 -20.90 -11.22
CA GLY A 200 -20.72 -21.58 -12.50
C GLY A 200 -19.73 -21.16 -13.59
N LEU A 201 -18.57 -20.62 -13.24
CA LEU A 201 -17.54 -20.22 -14.19
C LEU A 201 -16.56 -21.38 -14.43
N SER A 202 -16.25 -21.61 -15.70
CA SER A 202 -15.32 -22.65 -16.16
C SER A 202 -14.24 -22.04 -17.04
N PHE A 203 -13.03 -22.60 -16.98
CA PHE A 203 -11.87 -22.18 -17.75
C PHE A 203 -11.12 -23.42 -18.24
N ASP A 204 -10.40 -23.31 -19.35
CA ASP A 204 -9.52 -24.40 -19.81
C ASP A 204 -8.32 -24.60 -18.87
N MET A 205 -7.86 -23.51 -18.25
CA MET A 205 -6.84 -23.53 -17.20
C MET A 205 -7.16 -22.56 -16.05
N ILE A 206 -6.85 -23.02 -14.84
CA ILE A 206 -6.84 -22.20 -13.63
C ILE A 206 -5.41 -22.13 -13.13
N CYS A 207 -4.75 -21.00 -13.39
CA CYS A 207 -3.34 -20.79 -13.15
C CYS A 207 -3.10 -19.87 -11.95
N LEU A 208 -2.69 -20.47 -10.84
CA LEU A 208 -2.20 -19.76 -9.66
C LEU A 208 -0.67 -19.76 -9.68
N LYS A 209 -0.02 -18.89 -8.91
CA LYS A 209 1.44 -18.83 -8.81
C LYS A 209 1.96 -20.05 -8.02
N PRO A 210 2.71 -20.99 -8.64
CA PRO A 210 3.26 -22.12 -7.91
C PRO A 210 4.51 -21.69 -7.11
N ALA A 211 4.89 -22.48 -6.11
CA ALA A 211 6.13 -22.26 -5.37
C ALA A 211 7.37 -22.42 -6.27
N THR A 212 7.30 -23.40 -7.17
CA THR A 212 8.27 -23.69 -8.23
C THR A 212 7.51 -24.01 -9.51
N GLY A 213 7.92 -23.43 -10.64
CA GLY A 213 7.29 -23.70 -11.93
C GLY A 213 7.55 -25.13 -12.44
N PRO A 214 6.87 -25.55 -13.52
CA PRO A 214 6.99 -26.92 -14.06
C PRO A 214 8.38 -27.34 -14.53
N ALA A 215 9.29 -26.39 -14.74
CA ALA A 215 10.70 -26.60 -15.07
C ALA A 215 11.62 -26.38 -13.86
N ASN A 216 11.09 -26.46 -12.63
CA ASN A 216 11.78 -26.19 -11.36
C ASN A 216 12.34 -24.76 -11.24
N GLN A 217 11.74 -23.81 -11.95
CA GLN A 217 12.13 -22.41 -11.88
C GLN A 217 11.46 -21.68 -10.71
N THR A 218 12.18 -20.74 -10.10
CA THR A 218 11.64 -19.81 -9.09
C THR A 218 11.31 -18.47 -9.73
N PHE A 219 10.24 -17.81 -9.30
CA PHE A 219 9.80 -16.54 -9.87
C PHE A 219 10.24 -15.35 -9.01
N ARG A 220 10.84 -14.35 -9.64
CA ARG A 220 11.32 -13.14 -8.94
C ARG A 220 10.20 -12.19 -8.55
N SER A 221 9.10 -12.20 -9.31
CA SER A 221 7.91 -11.37 -9.10
C SER A 221 6.67 -12.05 -9.66
N THR A 222 5.50 -11.55 -9.30
CA THR A 222 4.21 -11.97 -9.88
C THR A 222 4.18 -11.75 -11.38
N MET A 223 4.63 -10.59 -11.86
CA MET A 223 4.72 -10.29 -13.29
C MET A 223 5.62 -11.28 -14.03
N ASN A 224 6.79 -11.61 -13.46
CA ASN A 224 7.70 -12.57 -14.07
C ASN A 224 7.07 -13.97 -14.22
N PHE A 225 6.32 -14.43 -13.21
CA PHE A 225 5.52 -15.65 -13.31
C PHE A 225 4.51 -15.57 -14.46
N LYS A 226 3.71 -14.50 -14.50
CA LYS A 226 2.68 -14.31 -15.54
C LYS A 226 3.30 -14.31 -16.94
N GLN A 227 4.40 -13.58 -17.16
CA GLN A 227 5.09 -13.53 -18.46
C GLN A 227 5.66 -14.89 -18.89
N VAL A 228 6.23 -15.67 -17.97
CA VAL A 228 6.75 -17.01 -18.29
C VAL A 228 5.61 -17.94 -18.70
N LEU A 229 4.51 -17.97 -17.94
CA LEU A 229 3.34 -18.76 -18.31
C LEU A 229 2.73 -18.31 -19.64
N LEU A 230 2.59 -16.99 -19.86
CA LEU A 230 2.06 -16.47 -21.12
C LEU A 230 2.95 -16.86 -22.30
N THR A 231 4.27 -16.91 -22.12
CA THR A 231 5.22 -17.40 -23.12
C THR A 231 4.93 -18.87 -23.47
N ASP A 232 4.71 -19.72 -22.46
CA ASP A 232 4.39 -21.14 -22.67
C ASP A 232 3.02 -21.31 -23.36
N ILE A 233 2.02 -20.51 -22.99
CA ILE A 233 0.69 -20.52 -23.61
C ILE A 233 0.79 -20.16 -25.09
N VAL A 234 1.37 -19.01 -25.44
CA VAL A 234 1.38 -18.53 -26.82
C VAL A 234 2.29 -19.38 -27.71
N ASN A 235 3.34 -20.00 -27.18
CA ASN A 235 4.16 -20.92 -27.96
C ASN A 235 3.53 -22.31 -28.11
N THR A 236 2.71 -22.75 -27.16
CA THR A 236 1.94 -24.00 -27.28
C THR A 236 0.83 -23.83 -28.31
N TYR A 237 0.00 -22.80 -28.15
CA TYR A 237 -1.06 -22.42 -29.09
C TYR A 237 -0.52 -21.45 -30.15
N HIS A 238 0.48 -21.92 -30.88
CA HIS A 238 1.19 -21.13 -31.89
C HIS A 238 0.34 -20.74 -33.11
N GLU A 239 -0.81 -21.41 -33.31
CA GLU A 239 -1.80 -21.07 -34.32
C GLU A 239 -2.79 -19.97 -33.89
N ALA A 240 -2.80 -19.59 -32.61
CA ALA A 240 -3.65 -18.50 -32.12
C ALA A 240 -3.21 -17.16 -32.71
N GLU A 241 -4.16 -16.39 -33.23
CA GLU A 241 -3.94 -15.13 -33.93
C GLU A 241 -4.01 -13.93 -32.98
N GLU A 242 -4.80 -14.05 -31.92
CA GLU A 242 -5.00 -12.99 -30.93
C GLU A 242 -4.89 -13.47 -29.48
N ILE A 243 -4.49 -12.55 -28.61
CA ILE A 243 -4.57 -12.67 -27.16
C ILE A 243 -5.23 -11.43 -26.56
N LYS A 244 -6.21 -11.66 -25.68
CA LYS A 244 -6.89 -10.63 -24.89
C LYS A 244 -6.57 -10.83 -23.42
N ILE A 245 -6.11 -9.80 -22.74
CA ILE A 245 -5.73 -9.84 -21.32
C ILE A 245 -6.55 -8.82 -20.55
N TYR A 246 -7.34 -9.27 -19.58
CA TYR A 246 -8.11 -8.43 -18.68
C TYR A 246 -7.38 -8.30 -17.34
N GLU A 247 -7.02 -7.08 -16.96
CA GLU A 247 -6.18 -6.80 -15.78
C GLU A 247 -6.56 -5.44 -15.18
N ASP A 248 -6.63 -5.36 -13.85
CA ASP A 248 -7.05 -4.14 -13.14
C ASP A 248 -5.90 -3.17 -12.86
N ARG A 249 -4.66 -3.65 -12.80
CA ARG A 249 -3.50 -2.84 -12.42
C ARG A 249 -2.92 -2.13 -13.66
N PRO A 250 -2.93 -0.78 -13.72
CA PRO A 250 -2.37 -0.06 -14.87
C PRO A 250 -0.87 -0.37 -15.11
N GLY A 251 -0.11 -0.57 -14.03
CA GLY A 251 1.29 -0.96 -14.10
C GLY A 251 1.50 -2.34 -14.74
N HIS A 252 0.61 -3.30 -14.49
CA HIS A 252 0.63 -4.60 -15.16
C HIS A 252 0.17 -4.49 -16.61
N VAL A 253 -0.86 -3.68 -16.88
CA VAL A 253 -1.37 -3.42 -18.24
C VAL A 253 -0.23 -2.91 -19.14
N THR A 254 0.54 -1.92 -18.68
CA THR A 254 1.72 -1.44 -19.42
C THR A 254 2.76 -2.54 -19.60
N GLN A 255 3.11 -3.28 -18.54
CA GLN A 255 4.10 -4.35 -18.62
C GLN A 255 3.72 -5.48 -19.58
N PHE A 256 2.43 -5.82 -19.71
CA PHE A 256 1.97 -6.80 -20.69
C PHE A 256 2.05 -6.29 -22.12
N ARG A 257 1.66 -5.02 -22.36
CA ARG A 257 1.78 -4.39 -23.67
C ARG A 257 3.23 -4.35 -24.14
N ASP A 258 4.14 -3.92 -23.25
CA ASP A 258 5.57 -3.87 -23.53
C ASP A 258 6.12 -5.28 -23.80
N PHE A 259 5.74 -6.26 -22.96
CA PHE A 259 6.15 -7.65 -23.13
C PHE A 259 5.74 -8.24 -24.49
N PHE A 260 4.50 -8.07 -24.94
CA PHE A 260 4.07 -8.62 -26.23
C PHE A 260 4.61 -7.84 -27.44
N SER A 261 4.87 -6.53 -27.28
CA SER A 261 5.61 -5.75 -28.28
C SER A 261 7.02 -6.30 -28.47
N ASP A 262 7.74 -6.54 -27.37
CA ASP A 262 9.07 -7.14 -27.36
C ASP A 262 9.05 -8.57 -27.93
N PHE A 263 8.06 -9.37 -27.53
CA PHE A 263 7.87 -10.73 -28.02
C PHE A 263 7.68 -10.77 -29.54
N ASN A 264 6.80 -9.93 -30.09
CA ASN A 264 6.58 -9.86 -31.53
C ASN A 264 7.80 -9.34 -32.29
N ARG A 265 8.56 -8.39 -31.71
CA ARG A 265 9.82 -7.92 -32.29
C ARG A 265 10.85 -9.05 -32.38
N ASP A 266 10.97 -9.89 -31.36
CA ASP A 266 11.85 -11.06 -31.35
C ASP A 266 11.45 -12.08 -32.44
N LEU A 267 10.15 -12.27 -32.70
CA LEU A 267 9.65 -13.16 -33.76
C LEU A 267 9.95 -12.66 -35.17
N MET A 268 10.06 -11.34 -35.36
CA MET A 268 10.43 -10.73 -36.65
C MET A 268 11.96 -10.63 -36.84
N GLY A 269 12.74 -10.97 -35.82
CA GLY A 269 14.20 -10.91 -35.87
C GLY A 269 14.81 -11.99 -36.78
N PRO A 270 16.11 -11.87 -37.10
CA PRO A 270 16.80 -12.81 -38.01
C PRO A 270 16.91 -14.24 -37.45
N ASN A 271 16.81 -14.41 -36.12
CA ASN A 271 16.85 -15.70 -35.44
C ASN A 271 15.68 -15.78 -34.44
N PRO A 272 14.45 -16.06 -34.90
CA PRO A 272 13.28 -16.06 -34.04
C PRO A 272 13.37 -17.19 -33.00
N ARG A 273 13.00 -16.86 -31.74
CA ARG A 273 13.02 -17.83 -30.62
C ARG A 273 11.88 -18.85 -30.65
N SER A 274 10.90 -18.65 -31.53
CA SER A 274 9.73 -19.51 -31.69
C SER A 274 9.32 -19.54 -33.16
N GLN A 275 8.71 -20.64 -33.58
CA GLN A 275 8.25 -20.84 -34.96
C GLN A 275 6.84 -20.24 -35.21
N ARG A 276 6.22 -19.65 -34.20
CA ARG A 276 4.90 -19.02 -34.34
C ARG A 276 4.95 -17.70 -35.11
N ARG A 277 3.81 -17.32 -35.71
CA ARG A 277 3.62 -15.96 -36.25
C ARG A 277 3.43 -14.96 -35.10
N THR A 278 3.62 -13.67 -35.41
CA THR A 278 3.28 -12.58 -34.49
C THR A 278 1.84 -12.70 -34.01
N ILE A 279 1.57 -12.28 -32.78
CA ILE A 279 0.24 -12.31 -32.17
C ILE A 279 -0.32 -10.90 -32.01
N THR A 280 -1.60 -10.70 -32.32
CA THR A 280 -2.30 -9.46 -31.95
C THR A 280 -2.58 -9.50 -30.45
N CYS A 281 -2.18 -8.46 -29.71
CA CYS A 281 -2.33 -8.41 -28.25
C CYS A 281 -3.14 -7.20 -27.82
N ASP A 282 -4.31 -7.45 -27.24
CA ASP A 282 -5.15 -6.45 -26.59
C ASP A 282 -5.09 -6.62 -25.08
N VAL A 283 -4.61 -5.60 -24.39
CA VAL A 283 -4.60 -5.56 -22.91
C VAL A 283 -5.65 -4.55 -22.45
N ILE A 284 -6.73 -5.06 -21.86
CA ILE A 284 -7.91 -4.32 -21.43
C ILE A 284 -7.75 -4.00 -19.94
N GLU A 285 -7.63 -2.71 -19.63
CA GLU A 285 -7.65 -2.22 -18.25
C GLU A 285 -9.07 -2.30 -17.68
N ILE A 286 -9.23 -3.02 -16.57
CA ILE A 286 -10.51 -3.16 -15.87
C ILE A 286 -10.55 -2.20 -14.69
N ALA A 287 -11.57 -1.34 -14.65
CA ALA A 287 -11.75 -0.40 -13.55
C ALA A 287 -12.04 -1.16 -12.23
N THR A 288 -11.14 -1.04 -11.26
CA THR A 288 -11.30 -1.66 -9.94
C THR A 288 -12.45 -1.05 -9.15
N LYS A 289 -13.35 -1.90 -8.62
CA LYS A 289 -14.28 -1.51 -7.56
C LYS A 289 -13.69 -1.86 -6.20
N ALA A 290 -12.97 -0.91 -5.60
CA ALA A 290 -12.33 -1.13 -4.29
C ALA A 290 -13.39 -1.43 -3.21
N THR A 291 -13.27 -2.60 -2.60
CA THR A 291 -14.06 -3.06 -1.45
C THR A 291 -13.15 -3.24 -0.24
N SER A 292 -13.74 -3.33 0.95
CA SER A 292 -13.02 -3.73 2.17
C SER A 292 -13.88 -4.73 2.94
N LEU A 293 -13.29 -5.43 3.90
CA LEU A 293 -14.05 -6.28 4.80
C LEU A 293 -14.88 -5.43 5.77
N ASP A 294 -15.85 -6.08 6.43
CA ASP A 294 -16.48 -5.49 7.61
C ASP A 294 -15.40 -5.16 8.65
N PRO A 295 -15.39 -3.96 9.28
CA PRO A 295 -14.33 -3.58 10.19
C PRO A 295 -14.07 -4.56 11.34
N VAL A 296 -15.11 -5.23 11.86
CA VAL A 296 -14.95 -6.23 12.93
C VAL A 296 -14.23 -7.45 12.40
N ALA A 297 -14.71 -7.98 11.26
CA ALA A 297 -14.13 -9.14 10.60
C ALA A 297 -12.68 -8.86 10.19
N GLU A 298 -12.41 -7.65 9.67
CA GLU A 298 -11.08 -7.22 9.27
C GLU A 298 -10.08 -7.18 10.43
N ILE A 299 -10.47 -6.58 11.56
CA ILE A 299 -9.64 -6.58 12.78
C ILE A 299 -9.41 -8.01 13.25
N ALA A 300 -10.43 -8.87 13.22
CA ALA A 300 -10.32 -10.25 13.65
C ALA A 300 -9.31 -11.03 12.80
N GLU A 301 -9.36 -10.89 11.48
CA GLU A 301 -8.43 -11.54 10.56
C GLU A 301 -7.01 -11.01 10.70
N VAL A 302 -6.82 -9.69 10.78
CA VAL A 302 -5.48 -9.12 11.00
C VAL A 302 -4.92 -9.56 12.36
N GLN A 303 -5.76 -9.63 13.40
CA GLN A 303 -5.35 -10.15 14.70
C GLN A 303 -4.96 -11.64 14.63
N ARG A 304 -5.66 -12.46 13.83
CA ARG A 304 -5.27 -13.84 13.56
C ARG A 304 -3.91 -13.91 12.86
N MET A 305 -3.70 -13.13 11.80
CA MET A 305 -2.41 -13.06 11.09
C MET A 305 -1.26 -12.69 12.04
N ILE A 306 -1.47 -11.73 12.95
CA ILE A 306 -0.50 -11.36 13.99
C ILE A 306 -0.24 -12.51 14.98
N ASN A 307 -1.28 -13.25 15.37
CA ASN A 307 -1.14 -14.39 16.27
C ASN A 307 -0.32 -15.51 15.61
N ASP A 308 -0.56 -15.79 14.33
CA ASP A 308 0.18 -16.80 13.57
C ASP A 308 1.65 -16.39 13.44
N HIS A 309 1.91 -15.13 13.06
CA HIS A 309 3.25 -14.53 13.08
C HIS A 309 3.96 -14.72 14.43
N ASN A 310 3.29 -14.33 15.51
CA ASN A 310 3.86 -14.38 16.86
C ASN A 310 4.08 -15.81 17.36
N THR A 311 3.28 -16.77 16.88
CA THR A 311 3.46 -18.19 17.19
C THR A 311 4.75 -18.71 16.56
N VAL A 312 5.01 -18.38 15.29
CA VAL A 312 6.27 -18.75 14.63
C VAL A 312 7.46 -18.08 15.32
N TYR A 313 7.34 -16.79 15.67
CA TYR A 313 8.36 -16.08 16.45
C TYR A 313 8.69 -16.78 17.78
N LYS A 314 7.66 -17.09 18.59
CA LYS A 314 7.83 -17.76 19.89
C LYS A 314 8.39 -19.17 19.77
N SER A 315 8.16 -19.84 18.65
CA SER A 315 8.72 -21.18 18.39
C SER A 315 10.22 -21.16 18.03
N GLY A 316 10.82 -19.98 17.84
CA GLY A 316 12.22 -19.84 17.42
C GLY A 316 12.48 -20.09 15.93
N ASN A 317 11.44 -20.35 15.14
CA ASN A 317 11.53 -20.63 13.70
C ASN A 317 11.37 -19.37 12.82
N ALA A 318 11.23 -18.18 13.41
CA ALA A 318 11.12 -16.95 12.66
C ALA A 318 12.47 -16.52 12.07
N PRO A 319 12.49 -15.84 10.91
CA PRO A 319 13.70 -15.26 10.34
C PRO A 319 14.46 -14.33 11.30
N PRO A 320 15.77 -14.16 11.11
CA PRO A 320 16.56 -13.20 11.90
C PRO A 320 15.96 -11.78 11.81
N ARG A 321 15.96 -11.07 12.94
CA ARG A 321 15.40 -9.70 13.09
C ARG A 321 13.86 -9.60 13.05
N THR A 322 13.13 -10.71 12.99
CA THR A 322 11.67 -10.68 13.24
C THR A 322 11.41 -10.23 14.68
N SER A 323 10.39 -9.39 14.88
CA SER A 323 9.94 -8.93 16.20
C SER A 323 8.47 -9.27 16.40
N PRO A 324 8.03 -9.60 17.62
CA PRO A 324 6.62 -9.84 17.88
C PRO A 324 5.79 -8.58 17.62
N LEU A 325 4.58 -8.76 17.11
CA LEU A 325 3.67 -7.70 16.71
C LEU A 325 2.41 -7.68 17.59
N GLN A 326 1.76 -6.53 17.66
CA GLN A 326 0.46 -6.39 18.31
C GLN A 326 -0.35 -5.26 17.67
N LEU A 327 -1.65 -5.26 17.95
CA LEU A 327 -2.54 -4.17 17.60
C LEU A 327 -2.51 -3.08 18.67
N GLU A 328 -2.30 -1.84 18.24
CA GLU A 328 -2.45 -0.64 19.04
C GLU A 328 -3.64 0.17 18.49
N SER A 329 -4.45 0.75 19.37
CA SER A 329 -5.53 1.66 18.97
C SER A 329 -5.23 3.06 19.47
N LYS A 330 -5.29 4.03 18.57
CA LYS A 330 -5.05 5.44 18.86
C LYS A 330 -6.28 6.27 18.54
N THR A 331 -6.83 6.95 19.53
CA THR A 331 -7.90 7.94 19.32
C THR A 331 -7.35 9.14 18.57
N ILE A 332 -7.86 9.37 17.36
CA ILE A 332 -7.53 10.51 16.51
C ILE A 332 -8.24 11.77 17.02
N ASN A 333 -9.54 11.65 17.31
CA ASN A 333 -10.37 12.73 17.83
C ASN A 333 -11.63 12.18 18.51
N ALA A 334 -12.26 13.00 19.37
CA ALA A 334 -13.67 12.85 19.69
C ALA A 334 -14.50 13.67 18.70
N SER A 335 -15.60 13.09 18.23
CA SER A 335 -16.46 13.66 17.19
C SER A 335 -17.92 13.25 17.37
N TYR A 336 -18.82 14.04 16.79
CA TYR A 336 -20.16 13.57 16.43
C TYR A 336 -20.03 12.72 15.16
N LEU A 337 -20.18 11.41 15.29
CA LEU A 337 -20.06 10.44 14.20
C LEU A 337 -21.36 10.37 13.42
N VAL A 338 -21.28 10.53 12.10
CA VAL A 338 -22.42 10.46 11.18
C VAL A 338 -22.75 9.00 10.88
N LYS A 339 -24.04 8.67 10.81
CA LYS A 339 -24.47 7.31 10.42
C LYS A 339 -24.11 7.00 8.96
N PRO A 340 -23.76 5.75 8.62
CA PRO A 340 -23.40 5.37 7.25
C PRO A 340 -24.39 5.85 6.17
N ASN A 341 -25.70 5.69 6.39
CA ASN A 341 -26.75 6.12 5.45
C ASN A 341 -26.72 7.64 5.16
N ASP A 342 -26.31 8.45 6.13
CA ASP A 342 -26.23 9.90 5.97
C ASP A 342 -24.87 10.34 5.40
N VAL A 343 -23.81 9.53 5.54
CA VAL A 343 -22.50 9.81 4.93
C VAL A 343 -22.60 9.92 3.42
N GLU A 344 -23.35 9.02 2.77
CA GLU A 344 -23.54 9.05 1.31
C GLU A 344 -24.33 10.29 0.87
N ARG A 345 -25.40 10.63 1.59
CA ARG A 345 -26.23 11.83 1.34
C ARG A 345 -25.40 13.11 1.47
N LEU A 346 -24.54 13.20 2.48
CA LEU A 346 -23.63 14.34 2.66
C LEU A 346 -22.52 14.34 1.60
N ALA A 347 -21.94 13.18 1.27
CA ALA A 347 -20.91 13.07 0.23
C ALA A 347 -21.42 13.45 -1.17
N ALA A 348 -22.72 13.34 -1.43
CA ALA A 348 -23.34 13.79 -2.67
C ALA A 348 -23.31 15.31 -2.86
N LEU A 349 -23.05 16.08 -1.80
CA LEU A 349 -22.89 17.54 -1.86
C LEU A 349 -21.53 17.96 -2.47
N ILE A 350 -20.59 17.02 -2.65
CA ILE A 350 -19.29 17.29 -3.27
C ILE A 350 -19.48 17.38 -4.80
N PRO A 351 -18.94 18.41 -5.48
CA PRO A 351 -19.00 18.49 -6.94
C PRO A 351 -18.41 17.24 -7.60
N ALA A 352 -19.07 16.73 -8.66
CA ALA A 352 -18.65 15.50 -9.34
C ALA A 352 -17.18 15.54 -9.81
N ILE A 353 -16.72 16.69 -10.30
CA ILE A 353 -15.32 16.89 -10.75
C ILE A 353 -14.30 16.80 -9.61
N ALA A 354 -14.70 17.18 -8.40
CA ALA A 354 -13.87 17.05 -7.22
C ALA A 354 -13.87 15.61 -6.72
N LYS A 355 -15.04 14.96 -6.75
CA LYS A 355 -15.23 13.57 -6.33
C LYS A 355 -14.51 12.57 -7.25
N SER A 356 -14.37 12.88 -8.53
CA SER A 356 -13.63 12.05 -9.50
C SER A 356 -12.11 12.20 -9.40
N ASN A 357 -11.61 13.21 -8.66
CA ASN A 357 -10.18 13.41 -8.49
C ASN A 357 -9.62 12.40 -7.46
N PRO A 358 -8.67 11.52 -7.82
CA PRO A 358 -8.09 10.52 -6.91
C PRO A 358 -7.32 11.16 -5.73
N SER A 359 -6.93 12.43 -5.87
CA SER A 359 -6.28 13.20 -4.82
C SER A 359 -7.27 13.79 -3.80
N VAL A 360 -8.57 13.65 -3.99
CA VAL A 360 -9.60 14.12 -3.06
C VAL A 360 -10.15 12.94 -2.26
N ARG A 361 -10.05 13.02 -0.93
CA ARG A 361 -10.64 12.04 -0.02
C ARG A 361 -12.02 12.51 0.41
N VAL A 362 -13.01 11.63 0.32
CA VAL A 362 -14.36 11.85 0.87
C VAL A 362 -14.35 11.57 2.37
N LEU A 363 -14.82 12.52 3.18
CA LEU A 363 -14.63 12.56 4.64
C LEU A 363 -15.91 12.86 5.44
N ALA A 364 -17.08 12.83 4.79
CA ALA A 364 -18.40 13.26 5.30
C ALA A 364 -18.97 12.47 6.50
N ASN A 365 -18.13 11.98 7.41
CA ASN A 365 -18.43 11.02 8.46
C ASN A 365 -18.36 11.58 9.88
N SER A 366 -17.95 12.83 10.08
CA SER A 366 -17.83 13.37 11.44
C SER A 366 -17.83 14.91 11.53
N ILE A 367 -18.29 15.42 12.68
CA ILE A 367 -18.11 16.81 13.14
C ILE A 367 -17.19 16.76 14.39
N ARG A 368 -16.07 17.47 14.37
CA ARG A 368 -15.04 17.33 15.42
C ARG A 368 -15.41 18.06 16.71
N ILE A 369 -15.22 17.39 17.85
CA ILE A 369 -15.39 17.95 19.20
C ILE A 369 -14.03 18.40 19.75
N THR A 370 -13.01 17.54 19.67
CA THR A 370 -11.64 17.82 20.16
C THR A 370 -10.58 17.29 19.19
N VAL A 371 -9.34 17.74 19.35
CA VAL A 371 -8.17 17.02 18.81
C VAL A 371 -7.80 15.92 19.80
N GLY A 372 -7.67 14.67 19.35
CA GLY A 372 -7.42 13.54 20.26
C GLY A 372 -8.62 13.17 21.15
N PRO A 373 -8.41 12.32 22.17
CA PRO A 373 -9.48 11.89 23.07
C PRO A 373 -10.08 13.06 23.85
N ALA A 374 -11.40 13.03 24.06
CA ALA A 374 -12.07 14.02 24.89
C ALA A 374 -11.86 13.71 26.39
N SER A 375 -11.77 14.76 27.21
CA SER A 375 -11.75 14.58 28.67
C SER A 375 -13.11 14.06 29.16
N GLN A 376 -13.11 13.37 30.30
CA GLN A 376 -14.36 12.89 30.91
C GLN A 376 -15.35 14.02 31.18
N GLN A 377 -14.87 15.21 31.54
CA GLN A 377 -15.71 16.39 31.74
C GLN A 377 -16.40 16.85 30.46
N ILE A 378 -15.69 16.86 29.32
CA ILE A 378 -16.26 17.20 28.00
C ILE A 378 -17.29 16.15 27.61
N LEU A 379 -16.99 14.86 27.80
CA LEU A 379 -17.95 13.80 27.47
C LEU A 379 -19.21 13.89 28.35
N GLN A 380 -19.06 14.10 29.66
CA GLN A 380 -20.20 14.25 30.58
C GLN A 380 -21.07 15.45 30.24
N SER A 381 -20.49 16.60 29.87
CA SER A 381 -21.26 17.79 29.49
C SER A 381 -22.08 17.58 28.22
N LEU A 382 -21.60 16.69 27.33
CA LEU A 382 -22.28 16.28 26.11
C LEU A 382 -23.22 15.08 26.30
N GLY A 383 -23.40 14.55 27.51
CA GLY A 383 -24.27 13.38 27.76
C GLY A 383 -23.61 12.01 27.51
N GLY A 384 -22.29 11.97 27.31
CA GLY A 384 -21.49 10.76 27.17
C GLY A 384 -21.36 10.22 25.75
N ILE A 385 -20.47 9.24 25.59
CA ILE A 385 -20.36 8.46 24.34
C ILE A 385 -21.70 7.76 24.09
N GLY A 386 -22.18 7.78 22.85
CA GLY A 386 -23.48 7.22 22.48
C GLY A 386 -24.63 8.23 22.50
N LYS A 387 -24.44 9.44 23.06
CA LYS A 387 -25.45 10.50 22.98
C LYS A 387 -25.71 10.85 21.51
N ARG A 388 -26.98 10.82 21.14
CA ARG A 388 -27.43 11.23 19.80
C ARG A 388 -27.69 12.72 19.74
N VAL A 389 -27.27 13.33 18.64
CA VAL A 389 -27.48 14.74 18.33
C VAL A 389 -27.89 14.86 16.86
N ARG A 390 -28.97 15.56 16.57
CA ARG A 390 -29.38 15.86 15.20
C ARG A 390 -28.77 17.17 14.75
N PHE A 391 -28.33 17.20 13.50
CA PHE A 391 -27.80 18.38 12.84
C PHE A 391 -28.54 18.64 11.54
N ARG A 392 -28.61 19.91 11.17
CA ARG A 392 -29.12 20.38 9.89
C ARG A 392 -28.02 21.10 9.13
N VAL A 393 -27.87 20.82 7.83
CA VAL A 393 -26.97 21.56 6.95
C VAL A 393 -27.54 22.95 6.68
N THR A 394 -26.74 23.99 6.93
CA THR A 394 -27.12 25.40 6.76
C THR A 394 -26.41 26.08 5.60
N GLY A 395 -25.30 25.52 5.12
CA GLY A 395 -24.57 26.09 4.00
C GLY A 395 -23.42 25.23 3.52
N LEU A 396 -22.89 25.57 2.33
CA LEU A 396 -21.76 24.90 1.70
C LEU A 396 -20.57 25.85 1.58
N GLY A 397 -19.40 25.36 1.95
CA GLY A 397 -18.15 26.08 1.89
C GLY A 397 -17.13 25.35 1.04
N VAL A 398 -16.35 26.11 0.27
CA VAL A 398 -15.23 25.60 -0.51
C VAL A 398 -14.01 26.48 -0.26
N LEU A 399 -12.87 25.86 0.00
CA LEU A 399 -11.58 26.53 0.04
C LEU A 399 -10.76 26.08 -1.16
N GLU A 400 -10.42 27.01 -2.05
CA GLU A 400 -9.47 26.86 -3.18
C GLU A 400 -9.60 25.55 -3.97
N ASN A 401 -10.82 25.01 -4.11
CA ASN A 401 -11.08 23.71 -4.74
C ASN A 401 -10.22 22.55 -4.18
N ARG A 402 -9.81 22.65 -2.90
CA ARG A 402 -8.97 21.68 -2.17
C ARG A 402 -9.61 21.19 -0.87
N LEU A 403 -10.69 21.84 -0.42
CA LEU A 403 -11.48 21.45 0.75
C LEU A 403 -12.94 21.86 0.53
N TRP A 404 -13.87 20.93 0.78
CA TRP A 404 -15.31 21.12 0.69
C TRP A 404 -15.94 20.77 2.03
N ALA A 405 -16.82 21.62 2.52
CA ALA A 405 -17.45 21.46 3.83
C ALA A 405 -18.92 21.89 3.81
N ALA A 406 -19.71 21.32 4.72
CA ALA A 406 -21.07 21.75 4.98
C ALA A 406 -21.16 22.32 6.40
N SER A 407 -21.58 23.58 6.55
CA SER A 407 -21.86 24.16 7.86
C SER A 407 -23.15 23.59 8.40
N VAL A 408 -23.22 23.39 9.72
CA VAL A 408 -24.35 22.75 10.37
C VAL A 408 -24.77 23.45 11.66
N GLU A 409 -26.03 23.27 12.01
CA GLU A 409 -26.62 23.71 13.28
C GLU A 409 -27.32 22.53 13.99
N PRO A 410 -27.38 22.51 15.33
CA PRO A 410 -28.08 21.44 16.03
C PRO A 410 -29.60 21.60 15.93
N VAL A 411 -30.32 20.47 15.95
CA VAL A 411 -31.79 20.41 15.95
C VAL A 411 -32.27 19.60 17.16
N PRO A 412 -32.92 20.22 18.16
CA PRO A 412 -33.37 21.62 18.20
C PRO A 412 -32.22 22.63 18.44
N PRO A 413 -32.40 23.93 18.11
CA PRO A 413 -31.34 24.94 18.21
C PRO A 413 -30.76 25.18 19.62
N ASN A 414 -31.48 24.77 20.65
CA ASN A 414 -31.06 24.87 22.06
C ASN A 414 -30.27 23.64 22.56
N GLU A 415 -30.07 22.62 21.71
CA GLU A 415 -29.24 21.47 22.08
C GLU A 415 -27.81 21.93 22.36
N LYS A 416 -27.27 21.54 23.52
CA LYS A 416 -25.92 21.90 23.92
C LYS A 416 -24.92 21.12 23.08
N ILE A 417 -24.10 21.82 22.31
CA ILE A 417 -23.02 21.24 21.52
C ILE A 417 -21.67 21.85 21.88
N GLN A 418 -20.62 21.05 21.66
CA GLN A 418 -19.24 21.51 21.70
C GLN A 418 -18.56 21.08 20.41
N VAL A 419 -17.91 22.02 19.73
CA VAL A 419 -17.20 21.76 18.47
C VAL A 419 -15.81 22.37 18.51
N LEU A 420 -14.89 21.72 17.81
CA LEU A 420 -13.52 22.18 17.64
C LEU A 420 -13.45 23.37 16.67
N ASP A 421 -14.19 23.28 15.58
CA ASP A 421 -14.17 24.24 14.48
C ASP A 421 -15.46 25.09 14.47
N ARG A 422 -15.33 26.39 14.20
CA ARG A 422 -16.46 27.32 14.05
C ARG A 422 -16.44 27.97 12.66
N PRO A 423 -17.59 28.05 11.94
CA PRO A 423 -18.89 27.46 12.31
C PRO A 423 -18.81 25.92 12.41
N PRO A 424 -19.69 25.26 13.18
CA PRO A 424 -19.77 23.80 13.20
C PRO A 424 -19.90 23.29 11.77
N ALA A 425 -19.06 22.33 11.36
CA ALA A 425 -19.08 21.86 9.98
C ALA A 425 -18.68 20.39 9.86
N VAL A 426 -19.24 19.74 8.85
CA VAL A 426 -18.81 18.45 8.33
C VAL A 426 -17.84 18.70 7.19
N VAL A 427 -16.62 18.16 7.27
CA VAL A 427 -15.72 18.14 6.11
C VAL A 427 -16.22 17.09 5.14
N LEU A 428 -16.69 17.50 3.97
CA LEU A 428 -17.25 16.63 2.96
C LEU A 428 -16.13 15.95 2.16
N GLY A 429 -15.17 16.76 1.69
CA GLY A 429 -14.05 16.30 0.88
C GLY A 429 -12.80 17.12 1.15
N MET A 430 -11.63 16.51 1.01
CA MET A 430 -10.34 17.17 1.25
C MET A 430 -9.25 16.60 0.35
N HIS A 431 -8.51 17.48 -0.33
CA HIS A 431 -7.35 17.12 -1.12
C HIS A 431 -6.22 16.58 -0.22
N GLN A 432 -5.37 15.67 -0.71
CA GLN A 432 -4.33 15.01 0.11
C GLN A 432 -3.30 15.97 0.72
N LYS A 433 -3.09 17.12 0.06
CA LYS A 433 -2.19 18.21 0.49
C LYS A 433 -2.85 19.21 1.43
N SER A 434 -4.12 19.00 1.79
CA SER A 434 -4.89 19.85 2.69
C SER A 434 -4.96 19.25 4.08
N ASN A 435 -5.13 20.13 5.06
CA ASN A 435 -5.27 19.72 6.45
C ASN A 435 -6.58 20.23 7.07
N PHE A 436 -7.06 19.54 8.10
CA PHE A 436 -8.32 19.89 8.77
C PHE A 436 -8.31 21.26 9.46
N LYS A 437 -7.15 21.85 9.77
CA LYS A 437 -7.10 23.20 10.37
C LYS A 437 -7.48 24.28 9.36
N GLU A 438 -7.38 24.00 8.07
CA GLU A 438 -7.79 24.92 7.00
C GLU A 438 -9.31 25.11 6.93
N LEU A 439 -10.11 24.27 7.61
CA LEU A 439 -11.56 24.40 7.65
C LEU A 439 -12.01 25.80 8.13
N THR A 440 -11.31 26.36 9.11
CA THR A 440 -11.60 27.71 9.64
C THR A 440 -11.22 28.84 8.67
N HIS A 441 -10.55 28.54 7.56
CA HIS A 441 -10.22 29.53 6.53
C HIS A 441 -11.36 29.73 5.52
N ILE A 442 -12.41 28.89 5.52
CA ILE A 442 -13.60 29.13 4.69
C ILE A 442 -14.33 30.37 5.21
N GLN A 443 -14.24 31.46 4.44
CA GLN A 443 -14.91 32.72 4.74
C GLN A 443 -16.31 32.80 4.12
N GLN A 444 -16.51 32.18 2.96
CA GLN A 444 -17.75 32.25 2.20
C GLN A 444 -18.51 30.93 2.28
N TRP A 445 -19.73 31.00 2.83
CA TRP A 445 -20.66 29.89 2.94
C TRP A 445 -21.89 30.20 2.10
N ILE A 446 -22.18 29.36 1.10
CA ILE A 446 -23.38 29.44 0.27
C ILE A 446 -24.54 28.91 1.12
N PRO A 447 -25.54 29.73 1.48
CA PRO A 447 -26.62 29.30 2.37
C PRO A 447 -27.53 28.28 1.69
N ILE A 448 -27.97 27.27 2.46
CA ILE A 448 -28.98 26.30 2.03
C ILE A 448 -30.32 26.65 2.73
N PRO A 449 -31.40 26.89 1.96
CA PRO A 449 -32.72 27.15 2.55
C PRO A 449 -33.21 25.97 3.40
N ALA A 450 -33.92 26.26 4.50
CA ALA A 450 -34.42 25.24 5.42
C ALA A 450 -35.27 24.14 4.75
N ALA A 451 -36.03 24.48 3.70
CA ALA A 451 -36.83 23.52 2.94
C ALA A 451 -36.01 22.49 2.15
N GLN A 452 -34.74 22.79 1.87
CA GLN A 452 -33.79 21.92 1.13
C GLN A 452 -32.69 21.39 2.04
N ALA A 453 -32.71 21.73 3.33
CA ALA A 453 -31.67 21.40 4.27
C ALA A 453 -31.69 19.90 4.60
N ILE A 454 -30.53 19.27 4.51
CA ILE A 454 -30.35 17.88 4.93
C ILE A 454 -30.27 17.85 6.45
N GLU A 455 -31.23 17.17 7.09
CA GLU A 455 -31.13 16.77 8.48
C GLU A 455 -30.60 15.34 8.60
N PHE A 456 -29.73 15.13 9.60
CA PHE A 456 -29.11 13.84 9.87
C PHE A 456 -28.84 13.65 11.37
N GLU A 457 -28.77 12.39 11.80
CA GLU A 457 -28.47 12.03 13.19
C GLU A 457 -26.99 11.65 13.32
N THR A 458 -26.37 12.14 14.39
CA THR A 458 -25.00 11.81 14.77
C THR A 458 -24.97 11.19 16.16
N THR A 459 -23.86 10.54 16.50
CA THR A 459 -23.61 10.00 17.83
C THR A 459 -22.27 10.47 18.36
N VAL A 460 -22.21 10.96 19.60
CA VAL A 460 -20.94 11.31 20.25
C VAL A 460 -20.07 10.05 20.37
N GLY A 461 -18.86 10.11 19.83
CA GLY A 461 -17.94 8.98 19.84
C GLY A 461 -16.49 9.39 19.59
N GLU A 462 -15.62 8.40 19.59
CA GLU A 462 -14.21 8.58 19.27
C GLU A 462 -13.92 8.01 17.89
N LYS A 463 -13.17 8.75 17.08
CA LYS A 463 -12.58 8.20 15.85
C LYS A 463 -11.22 7.64 16.21
N VAL A 464 -11.05 6.33 16.03
CA VAL A 464 -9.79 5.63 16.31
C VAL A 464 -9.13 5.19 15.02
N ASN A 465 -7.80 5.10 15.05
CA ASN A 465 -7.03 4.33 14.08
C ASN A 465 -6.47 3.09 14.76
N VAL A 466 -6.35 2.01 14.01
CA VAL A 466 -5.66 0.80 14.45
C VAL A 466 -4.30 0.76 13.74
N SER A 467 -3.27 0.42 14.52
CA SER A 467 -1.89 0.32 14.07
C SER A 467 -1.33 -1.05 14.41
N ILE A 468 -0.52 -1.61 13.52
CA ILE A 468 0.30 -2.80 13.77
C ILE A 468 1.66 -2.30 14.25
N VAL A 469 2.04 -2.66 15.47
CA VAL A 469 3.29 -2.19 16.10
C VAL A 469 4.07 -3.36 16.68
N SER A 470 5.40 -3.23 16.76
CA SER A 470 6.22 -4.19 17.50
C SER A 470 5.89 -4.14 19.00
N GLU A 471 5.69 -5.29 19.63
CA GLU A 471 5.39 -5.40 21.07
C GLU A 471 6.45 -4.69 21.92
N ASN A 472 7.73 -4.79 21.53
CA ASN A 472 8.86 -4.15 22.21
C ASN A 472 8.82 -2.61 22.17
N ARG A 473 8.12 -1.99 21.22
CA ARG A 473 8.00 -0.51 21.15
C ARG A 473 6.92 0.02 22.09
N ALA A 474 5.88 -0.75 22.37
CA ALA A 474 4.77 -0.29 23.21
C ALA A 474 5.19 -0.06 24.67
N PHE A 475 6.19 -0.78 25.17
CA PHE A 475 6.74 -0.57 26.52
C PHE A 475 7.59 0.70 26.65
N ASN A 476 8.14 1.24 25.56
CA ASN A 476 9.00 2.42 25.60
C ASN A 476 8.23 3.76 25.58
N HIS A 477 6.94 3.76 25.27
CA HIS A 477 6.13 4.98 25.26
C HIS A 477 5.60 5.43 26.63
N VAL A 478 5.73 4.60 27.68
CA VAL A 478 5.22 4.92 29.02
C VAL A 478 6.19 5.78 29.86
N GLY A 479 7.42 6.08 29.38
CA GLY A 479 8.44 6.71 30.23
C GLY A 479 9.34 7.80 29.64
N GLN A 480 9.26 8.16 28.35
CA GLN A 480 10.31 8.98 27.71
C GLN A 480 9.92 10.37 27.20
N ASN A 481 8.75 10.91 27.56
CA ASN A 481 8.38 12.27 27.16
C ASN A 481 8.82 13.39 28.12
N ASN A 482 9.73 13.14 29.08
CA ASN A 482 10.13 14.16 30.06
C ASN A 482 11.63 14.22 30.40
N ARG A 483 12.51 13.96 29.43
CA ARG A 483 13.90 14.44 29.54
C ARG A 483 14.10 15.65 28.64
N LYS A 484 13.73 16.80 29.19
CA LYS A 484 14.28 18.10 28.75
C LYS A 484 15.79 17.94 28.66
N ARG A 485 16.34 18.12 27.46
CA ARG A 485 17.78 18.27 27.26
C ARG A 485 18.25 19.40 28.19
N PRO A 486 19.28 19.20 29.02
CA PRO A 486 19.90 20.31 29.73
C PRO A 486 20.39 21.31 28.68
N HIS A 487 19.95 22.55 28.84
CA HIS A 487 20.39 23.67 28.05
C HIS A 487 21.81 23.99 28.53
N ASP A 488 22.82 23.72 27.71
CA ASP A 488 24.16 24.23 27.97
C ASP A 488 24.08 25.77 27.95
N ASN A 489 24.44 26.35 29.08
CA ASN A 489 24.37 27.77 29.39
C ASN A 489 25.81 28.27 29.48
N ASP A 490 26.38 28.67 28.33
CA ASP A 490 27.66 29.37 28.28
C ASP A 490 27.42 30.88 28.44
N GLY A 491 27.83 31.43 29.58
CA GLY A 491 27.95 32.87 29.74
C GLY A 491 27.80 33.39 31.16
N ALA A 492 28.75 33.09 32.05
CA ALA A 492 29.02 33.95 33.19
C ALA A 492 30.50 33.84 33.61
N GLN A 493 31.21 34.94 33.38
CA GLN A 493 32.48 35.27 34.02
C GLN A 493 32.36 35.08 35.54
N GLN A 494 33.34 34.43 36.15
CA GLN A 494 33.69 34.72 37.53
C GLN A 494 35.18 34.59 37.77
N ASP A 495 35.64 35.55 38.57
CA ASP A 495 37.01 36.00 38.73
C ASP A 495 37.89 35.07 39.57
N PHE A 496 39.18 35.26 39.34
CA PHE A 496 40.33 34.91 40.19
C PHE A 496 40.09 35.09 41.70
N VAL A 497 40.43 34.07 42.51
CA VAL A 497 41.24 34.01 43.77
C VAL A 497 41.24 32.50 44.13
N GLY A 498 42.29 31.72 44.37
CA GLY A 498 43.55 31.89 45.10
C GLY A 498 43.75 30.66 46.02
N ASN A 499 44.87 29.95 45.80
CA ASN A 499 45.71 29.26 46.80
C ASN A 499 45.42 27.83 47.35
N SER A 500 46.46 26.97 47.19
CA SER A 500 47.00 25.88 48.07
C SER A 500 46.07 24.71 48.49
N SER A 501 46.39 23.42 48.26
CA SER A 501 47.47 22.62 48.91
C SER A 501 47.56 21.20 48.28
N GLY A 502 48.77 20.62 48.11
CA GLY A 502 49.02 19.24 47.56
C GLY A 502 48.82 18.09 48.57
N PRO A 503 49.49 16.90 48.49
CA PRO A 503 50.38 16.33 47.45
C PRO A 503 50.09 14.83 47.07
N ALA A 504 50.99 14.25 46.26
CA ALA A 504 51.02 12.93 45.59
C ALA A 504 50.89 11.64 46.46
N PRO A 505 50.76 10.44 45.85
CA PRO A 505 51.93 9.62 45.47
C PRO A 505 51.77 8.89 44.09
N GLN A 506 52.79 8.78 43.24
CA GLN A 506 53.97 7.88 43.25
C GLN A 506 53.71 6.37 43.04
N SER A 507 54.15 5.92 41.86
CA SER A 507 54.79 4.62 41.56
C SER A 507 53.93 3.34 41.54
N SER A 508 54.01 2.57 40.44
CA SER A 508 55.05 1.54 40.28
C SER A 508 54.80 0.64 39.07
N ASN A 509 55.91 0.31 38.42
CA ASN A 509 56.11 -0.58 37.28
C ASN A 509 55.61 -2.02 37.47
N LYS A 510 55.16 -2.65 36.37
CA LYS A 510 55.39 -4.06 35.98
C LYS A 510 55.05 -4.16 34.48
N ARG A 511 55.99 -4.13 33.52
CA ARG A 511 56.96 -5.15 33.04
C ARG A 511 56.37 -6.53 32.68
N GLY A 512 56.54 -6.87 31.40
CA GLY A 512 56.31 -8.18 30.74
C GLY A 512 55.93 -7.94 29.27
N ASN A 513 56.84 -7.67 28.32
CA ASN A 513 57.73 -8.60 27.59
C ASN A 513 56.92 -9.76 26.95
N SER A 514 57.04 -10.19 25.69
CA SER A 514 57.91 -9.95 24.52
C SER A 514 57.24 -10.81 23.41
N SER A 515 57.10 -10.43 22.14
CA SER A 515 58.09 -10.48 21.04
C SER A 515 57.58 -11.31 19.86
N ALA A 516 58.13 -11.02 18.66
CA ALA A 516 58.15 -11.77 17.40
C ALA A 516 56.97 -11.53 16.43
N ASN A 517 57.15 -11.25 15.13
CA ASN A 517 58.35 -11.11 14.29
C ASN A 517 57.94 -10.53 12.90
N TYR A 518 58.80 -9.65 12.33
CA TYR A 518 59.22 -9.52 10.90
C TYR A 518 58.14 -9.37 9.77
N ARG A 519 58.28 -8.59 8.68
CA ARG A 519 59.47 -8.24 7.86
C ARG A 519 59.11 -7.19 6.77
N GLY A 520 59.96 -6.17 6.58
CA GLY A 520 60.36 -5.51 5.30
C GLY A 520 59.29 -4.70 4.53
N GLY A 521 59.57 -3.58 3.88
CA GLY A 521 60.85 -2.98 3.49
C GLY A 521 60.72 -2.35 2.09
N ASN A 522 60.50 -1.03 2.06
CA ASN A 522 61.08 -0.01 1.17
C ASN A 522 61.68 -0.44 -0.19
N GLN A 523 61.23 0.15 -1.32
CA GLN A 523 62.12 0.76 -2.33
C GLN A 523 61.39 1.47 -3.49
N SER A 524 61.77 2.74 -3.64
CA SER A 524 61.74 3.69 -4.75
C SER A 524 61.70 3.18 -6.20
N ARG A 525 60.96 3.91 -7.05
CA ARG A 525 61.27 4.40 -8.43
C ARG A 525 59.94 4.97 -8.98
N GLY A 526 59.75 6.24 -9.33
CA GLY A 526 60.65 7.23 -9.91
C GLY A 526 60.32 7.40 -11.41
N ARG A 527 60.06 8.67 -11.82
CA ARG A 527 59.82 9.24 -13.18
C ARG A 527 58.33 9.46 -13.52
N GLY A 528 57.85 10.66 -13.86
CA GLY A 528 58.47 11.98 -14.01
C GLY A 528 57.82 12.77 -15.16
N ARG A 529 57.79 14.11 -14.98
CA ARG A 529 57.71 15.20 -15.99
C ARG A 529 56.36 15.43 -16.71
N ASP A 530 55.92 16.66 -16.97
CA ASP A 530 56.54 17.98 -16.87
C ASP A 530 55.45 19.11 -16.93
N ARG A 531 55.69 20.20 -16.16
CA ARG A 531 55.55 21.64 -16.52
C ARG A 531 54.13 22.26 -16.71
N ARG A 532 53.80 23.48 -16.25
CA ARG A 532 54.59 24.69 -15.90
C ARG A 532 53.73 25.72 -15.11
N ASP A 533 54.38 26.47 -14.22
CA ASP A 533 54.33 27.94 -13.97
C ASP A 533 52.95 28.66 -13.89
N GLU A 534 52.68 29.67 -13.05
CA GLU A 534 53.50 30.60 -12.27
C GLU A 534 52.58 31.45 -11.38
N GLY A 535 53.09 31.88 -10.21
CA GLY A 535 52.76 33.15 -9.53
C GLY A 535 51.37 33.28 -8.86
N GLY A 536 51.20 33.70 -7.60
CA GLY A 536 52.12 34.30 -6.65
C GLY A 536 51.44 35.48 -5.93
N ARG A 537 51.58 35.51 -4.59
CA ARG A 537 51.50 36.69 -3.68
C ARG A 537 50.09 37.30 -3.51
N GLY A 538 49.61 37.73 -2.35
CA GLY A 538 50.08 37.87 -0.97
C GLY A 538 48.83 38.18 -0.12
N ALA A 539 48.73 37.69 1.12
CA ALA A 539 49.15 38.36 2.34
C ALA A 539 48.25 39.55 2.79
N ARG A 540 47.74 39.42 4.04
CA ARG A 540 47.23 40.46 4.96
C ARG A 540 45.87 41.05 4.55
N GLY A 541 44.88 41.24 5.43
CA GLY A 541 44.81 41.16 6.87
C GLY A 541 43.74 42.17 7.34
N ARG A 542 43.18 41.88 8.52
CA ARG A 542 42.79 42.87 9.55
C ARG A 542 41.64 43.85 9.27
N GLY A 543 40.66 43.78 10.17
CA GLY A 543 39.79 44.89 10.56
C GLY A 543 38.61 45.10 9.62
N GLY A 544 37.41 45.35 10.07
CA GLY A 544 36.96 45.76 11.39
C GLY A 544 35.63 46.47 11.19
N HIS A 545 34.71 46.18 12.10
CA HIS A 545 33.70 47.07 12.63
C HIS A 545 32.72 47.83 11.68
N GLN A 546 31.46 47.69 12.11
CA GLN A 546 30.53 48.77 12.45
C GLN A 546 29.40 49.10 11.48
N ARG A 547 28.23 49.11 12.13
CA ARG A 547 27.04 49.96 11.94
C ARG A 547 26.21 49.54 10.72
N GLY A 548 25.01 49.04 10.96
CA GLY A 548 23.89 49.84 11.45
C GLY A 548 23.22 50.41 10.21
N GLY A 549 22.02 50.02 9.84
CA GLY A 549 20.82 50.13 10.65
C GLY A 549 19.86 51.06 9.87
N GLY A 550 18.59 50.68 9.80
CA GLY A 550 17.53 51.47 9.18
C GLY A 550 17.36 51.20 7.68
N GLY A 551 16.20 50.88 7.14
CA GLY A 551 14.85 51.07 7.67
C GLY A 551 14.06 51.93 6.68
N ASN A 552 12.85 51.49 6.37
CA ASN A 552 11.80 52.15 5.57
C ASN A 552 12.12 52.32 4.08
N GLY A 553 11.18 52.21 3.15
CA GLY A 553 9.72 52.15 3.17
C GLY A 553 9.28 52.60 1.78
N ASN A 554 8.53 51.78 1.05
CA ASN A 554 7.10 51.98 0.78
C ASN A 554 6.81 52.71 -0.56
N TYR A 555 5.75 52.25 -1.25
CA TYR A 555 5.10 52.76 -2.47
C TYR A 555 5.92 52.63 -3.79
N GLY A 556 5.38 52.23 -4.94
CA GLY A 556 4.03 51.93 -5.39
C GLY A 556 3.94 52.18 -6.92
N ARG A 557 3.15 51.34 -7.61
CA ARG A 557 2.28 51.68 -8.76
C ARG A 557 2.88 51.91 -10.18
N GLY A 558 2.40 51.06 -11.12
CA GLY A 558 2.13 51.36 -12.55
C GLY A 558 3.36 51.44 -13.47
N GLY A 559 3.44 50.85 -14.67
CA GLY A 559 2.41 50.43 -15.61
C GLY A 559 2.21 51.50 -16.71
N ARG A 560 2.94 51.44 -17.83
CA ARG A 560 2.48 51.73 -19.22
C ARG A 560 3.61 51.90 -20.24
N GLY A 561 3.34 51.43 -21.46
CA GLY A 561 3.86 51.92 -22.74
C GLY A 561 4.73 50.90 -23.46
N GLY A 562 4.47 50.42 -24.69
CA GLY A 562 3.56 50.88 -25.73
C GLY A 562 4.36 51.22 -27.00
N ARG A 563 4.12 50.45 -28.09
CA ARG A 563 4.33 50.70 -29.55
C ARG A 563 4.56 49.33 -30.22
N GLY A 564 3.86 48.87 -31.26
CA GLY A 564 2.90 49.49 -32.18
C GLY A 564 3.42 49.47 -33.63
N GLY A 565 2.85 48.58 -34.46
CA GLY A 565 3.02 48.44 -35.93
C GLY A 565 3.17 46.96 -36.31
N GLY A 566 2.23 46.24 -36.93
CA GLY A 566 1.34 46.54 -38.06
C GLY A 566 2.13 46.32 -39.36
N GLN A 567 1.78 45.50 -40.36
CA GLN A 567 0.53 44.88 -40.79
C GLN A 567 0.86 43.91 -41.96
N GLN A 568 -0.01 42.91 -42.24
CA GLN A 568 -0.27 42.25 -43.54
C GLN A 568 0.86 41.38 -44.15
N GLN A 569 0.64 40.35 -44.96
CA GLN A 569 -0.44 39.39 -45.28
C GLN A 569 0.27 38.35 -46.20
N GLN A 570 -0.29 37.15 -46.33
CA GLN A 570 -0.01 36.11 -47.34
C GLN A 570 1.23 35.19 -47.17
N GLN A 571 0.95 33.89 -47.00
CA GLN A 571 1.45 32.72 -47.78
C GLN A 571 0.97 31.42 -47.09
N GLN A 572 0.14 30.58 -47.73
CA GLN A 572 0.48 29.47 -48.65
C GLN A 572 1.25 28.29 -48.01
N HIS A 573 0.61 27.12 -48.10
CA HIS A 573 1.06 25.72 -48.13
C HIS A 573 2.50 25.33 -47.70
N HIS A 574 2.66 24.40 -46.75
CA HIS A 574 3.18 23.02 -46.99
C HIS A 574 3.31 22.18 -45.70
N ARG A 575 3.35 20.86 -45.91
CA ARG A 575 3.41 19.72 -44.98
C ARG A 575 4.74 19.58 -44.22
N GLN A 576 4.73 18.61 -43.28
CA GLN A 576 5.81 17.86 -42.59
C GLN A 576 6.09 18.36 -41.16
N SER A 577 5.87 17.60 -40.09
CA SER A 577 6.37 16.26 -39.66
C SER A 577 7.30 16.48 -38.46
N GLY A 578 7.17 15.65 -37.42
CA GLY A 578 8.20 15.47 -36.39
C GLY A 578 7.81 15.95 -34.99
N ASP A 579 7.31 14.99 -34.19
CA ASP A 579 7.79 14.61 -32.85
C ASP A 579 8.06 15.69 -31.80
N ASP A 580 7.40 15.56 -30.64
CA ASP A 580 8.04 15.20 -29.36
C ASP A 580 7.09 15.53 -28.19
N PHE A 581 6.32 14.54 -27.71
CA PHE A 581 5.53 14.67 -26.49
C PHE A 581 5.95 13.58 -25.50
N GLY A 582 6.94 13.93 -24.68
CA GLY A 582 7.26 13.22 -23.44
C GLY A 582 6.07 13.21 -22.50
N THR A 583 5.47 12.05 -22.31
CA THR A 583 4.42 11.83 -21.31
C THR A 583 5.05 11.63 -19.94
N GLN A 584 4.82 12.62 -19.08
CA GLN A 584 5.20 12.59 -17.67
C GLN A 584 4.41 11.49 -16.94
N ARG A 585 5.16 10.56 -16.33
CA ARG A 585 4.72 9.48 -15.44
C ARG A 585 3.76 9.99 -14.35
N SER A 586 2.55 9.44 -14.33
CA SER A 586 1.64 9.49 -13.17
C SER A 586 1.95 8.31 -12.24
N GLY A 587 2.19 8.60 -10.96
CA GLY A 587 2.53 7.60 -9.95
C GLY A 587 1.32 6.83 -9.47
N TYR A 588 1.21 5.57 -9.89
CA TYR A 588 0.32 4.58 -9.29
C TYR A 588 1.19 3.56 -8.53
N THR A 589 0.86 3.31 -7.27
CA THR A 589 1.65 2.44 -6.39
C THR A 589 1.45 0.98 -6.80
N ASP A 590 2.43 0.43 -7.49
CA ASP A 590 2.55 -1.00 -7.76
C ASP A 590 2.96 -1.72 -6.46
N TYR A 591 2.09 -2.58 -5.93
CA TYR A 591 2.28 -3.23 -4.63
C TYR A 591 3.28 -4.41 -4.69
N ASP A 592 3.71 -4.83 -5.89
CA ASP A 592 4.60 -5.97 -6.08
C ASP A 592 6.08 -5.58 -6.31
N ALA A 593 6.41 -4.27 -6.29
CA ALA A 593 7.72 -3.75 -6.70
C ALA A 593 8.58 -3.09 -5.60
N ALA A 594 8.44 -3.48 -4.32
CA ALA A 594 9.24 -2.92 -3.22
C ALA A 594 10.15 -3.97 -2.55
N GLY A 595 11.19 -4.39 -3.27
CA GLY A 595 12.32 -5.12 -2.71
C GLY A 595 13.63 -4.34 -2.87
N GLY A 596 13.97 -3.47 -1.91
CA GLY A 596 15.27 -2.78 -1.95
C GLY A 596 15.50 -1.72 -0.88
N ARG A 597 16.27 -2.11 0.15
CA ARG A 597 17.13 -1.29 1.05
C ARG A 597 16.46 -0.25 1.96
N ASN A 598 16.37 -0.66 3.23
CA ASN A 598 16.38 0.22 4.40
C ASN A 598 17.71 0.97 4.47
N ASP A 599 17.67 2.29 4.51
CA ASP A 599 18.59 3.09 5.32
C ASP A 599 17.83 4.26 5.94
N GLY A 600 18.01 4.41 7.25
CA GLY A 600 17.31 5.41 8.07
C GLY A 600 17.80 6.82 7.76
N GLY A 601 16.86 7.73 7.54
CA GLY A 601 17.14 9.15 7.39
C GLY A 601 15.86 9.95 7.43
N SER A 602 15.63 10.60 8.57
CA SER A 602 14.64 11.67 8.73
C SER A 602 14.83 12.75 7.65
N GLY A 603 13.79 13.02 6.87
CA GLY A 603 13.81 14.06 5.84
C GLY A 603 12.46 14.24 5.17
N MET A 604 12.00 15.49 5.14
CA MET A 604 10.75 15.96 4.52
C MET A 604 10.72 15.75 3.00
N TYR A 605 9.49 15.86 2.47
CA TYR A 605 9.08 16.15 1.09
C TYR A 605 8.67 15.00 0.16
N ASN A 606 7.48 15.23 -0.40
CA ASN A 606 6.92 14.83 -1.69
C ASN A 606 6.62 13.34 -1.96
N ALA A 607 5.32 13.05 -2.04
CA ALA A 607 4.75 12.18 -3.09
C ALA A 607 3.29 12.59 -3.28
N TYR A 608 3.08 13.60 -4.15
CA TYR A 608 2.33 13.58 -5.42
C TYR A 608 0.82 13.68 -5.27
#